data_AF-A0A653QWC6-F1
#
_entry.id   AF-A0A653QWC6-F1
#
_cell.length_a   1.000
_cell.length_b   1.000
_cell.length_c   1.000
_cell.angle_alpha   90.00
_cell.angle_beta   90.00
_cell.angle_gamma   90.00
#
_symmetry.space_group_name_H-M   'P 1'
#
loop_
_entity.id
_entity.type
_entity.pdbx_description
1 polymer ?
#
loop_
_entity_poly.entity_id
_entity_poly.type
_entity_poly.pdbx_seq_one_letter_code
_entity_poly.pdbx_strand_id
1 'polypeptide(L)'
;MSVTPGSEPQDSVQEVKRKNDRFLGIGFLVLGLVATVLNMTTFTENSLAGQMALLYEDFGISGYVRPEGLGSLSTTAVLVLPAIYALTLYLTLVRWKAGKRAMWIPIIGAVVTLITIFGFTIAAILMHGELLEAISSGALPMPTPTST
;
A
#
# COMPACT_ATOMS: atom_id res chain seq x y z
N MET A 1 -55.06 16.59 11.50
CA MET A 1 -53.61 16.81 11.59
C MET A 1 -53.03 15.75 12.51
N SER A 2 -52.57 14.63 11.95
CA SER A 2 -51.91 13.56 12.71
C SER A 2 -50.42 13.88 12.78
N VAL A 3 -49.97 14.40 13.91
CA VAL A 3 -48.55 14.48 14.25
C VAL A 3 -48.12 13.05 14.58
N THR A 4 -47.35 12.42 13.68
CA THR A 4 -46.77 11.10 13.92
C THR A 4 -45.65 11.28 14.95
N PRO A 5 -45.78 10.80 16.19
CA PRO A 5 -44.74 10.94 17.21
C PRO A 5 -43.70 9.83 16.95
N GLY A 6 -42.58 10.17 16.31
CA GLY A 6 -41.51 9.18 16.11
C GLY A 6 -40.36 9.53 15.16
N SER A 7 -40.44 10.60 14.37
CA SER A 7 -39.45 10.90 13.31
C SER A 7 -38.23 11.73 13.75
N GLU A 8 -38.33 12.56 14.79
CA GLU A 8 -37.27 13.52 15.15
C GLU A 8 -35.96 12.91 15.71
N PRO A 9 -35.96 11.84 16.53
CA PRO A 9 -34.72 11.25 17.03
C PRO A 9 -33.98 10.41 15.98
N GLN A 10 -34.69 9.85 14.99
CA GLN A 10 -34.09 8.93 14.02
C GLN A 10 -33.37 9.65 12.89
N ASP A 11 -33.90 10.79 12.42
CA ASP A 11 -33.28 11.59 11.36
C ASP A 11 -31.95 12.20 11.82
N SER A 12 -31.88 12.72 13.04
CA SER A 12 -30.65 13.27 13.63
C SER A 12 -29.55 12.20 13.79
N VAL A 13 -29.90 10.99 14.24
CA VAL A 13 -28.94 9.87 14.38
C VAL A 13 -28.43 9.40 13.01
N GLN A 14 -29.28 9.34 11.98
CA GLN A 14 -28.86 8.97 10.63
C GLN A 14 -27.95 10.03 10.00
N GLU A 15 -28.24 11.31 10.20
CA GLU A 15 -27.41 12.41 9.71
C GLU A 15 -26.01 12.40 10.34
N VAL A 16 -25.93 12.20 11.66
CA VAL A 16 -24.64 12.08 12.38
C VAL A 16 -23.84 10.87 11.88
N LYS A 17 -24.48 9.71 11.69
CA LYS A 17 -23.80 8.52 11.13
C LYS A 17 -23.25 8.76 9.72
N ARG A 18 -23.96 9.52 8.89
CA ARG A 18 -23.53 9.88 7.53
C ARG A 18 -22.40 10.92 7.52
N LYS A 19 -22.39 11.87 8.47
CA LYS A 19 -21.28 12.82 8.65
C LYS A 19 -20.01 12.12 9.13
N ASN A 20 -20.11 11.19 10.08
CA ASN A 20 -18.96 10.42 10.56
C ASN A 20 -18.37 9.50 9.48
N ASP A 21 -19.19 8.80 8.68
CA ASP A 21 -18.71 7.98 7.54
C ASP A 21 -17.86 8.79 6.57
N ARG A 22 -18.30 10.02 6.26
CA ARG A 22 -17.57 10.92 5.37
C ARG A 22 -16.27 11.41 5.98
N PHE A 23 -16.29 11.86 7.24
CA PHE A 23 -15.09 12.36 7.90
C PHE A 23 -13.98 11.29 7.98
N LEU A 24 -14.34 10.08 8.45
CA LEU A 24 -13.41 8.96 8.51
C LEU A 24 -12.92 8.51 7.12
N GLY A 25 -13.83 8.41 6.15
CA GLY A 25 -13.46 8.05 4.79
C GLY A 25 -12.52 9.07 4.14
N ILE A 26 -12.73 10.38 4.37
CA ILE A 26 -11.79 11.43 3.93
C ILE A 26 -10.44 11.24 4.61
N GLY A 27 -10.40 11.00 5.92
CA GLY A 27 -9.17 10.74 6.66
C GLY A 27 -8.37 9.58 6.05
N PHE A 28 -9.02 8.45 5.75
CA PHE A 28 -8.37 7.33 5.08
C PHE A 28 -7.90 7.64 3.65
N LEU A 29 -8.66 8.43 2.88
CA LEU A 29 -8.26 8.82 1.53
C LEU A 29 -7.06 9.76 1.53
N VAL A 30 -7.00 10.69 2.48
CA VAL A 30 -5.84 11.60 2.65
C VAL A 30 -4.62 10.80 3.08
N LEU A 31 -4.76 9.91 4.07
CA LEU A 31 -3.67 9.04 4.49
C LEU A 31 -3.19 8.15 3.34
N GLY A 32 -4.12 7.58 2.56
CA GLY A 32 -3.82 6.79 1.38
C GLY A 32 -3.09 7.59 0.29
N LEU A 33 -3.45 8.86 0.09
CA LEU A 33 -2.77 9.73 -0.87
C LEU A 33 -1.31 9.96 -0.45
N VAL A 34 -1.10 10.35 0.80
CA VAL A 34 0.24 10.58 1.36
C VAL A 34 1.08 9.32 1.27
N ALA A 35 0.53 8.17 1.70
CA ALA A 35 1.20 6.89 1.59
C ALA A 35 1.56 6.55 0.13
N THR A 36 0.66 6.78 -0.82
CA THR A 36 0.91 6.52 -2.25
C THR A 36 2.05 7.37 -2.78
N VAL A 37 2.03 8.68 -2.50
CA VAL A 37 3.08 9.61 -2.95
C VAL A 37 4.44 9.23 -2.36
N LEU A 38 4.49 8.89 -1.07
CA LEU A 38 5.73 8.48 -0.40
C LEU A 38 6.27 7.15 -0.93
N ASN A 39 5.40 6.20 -1.33
CA ASN A 39 5.84 4.90 -1.85
C ASN A 39 6.26 4.94 -3.32
N MET A 40 5.91 5.97 -4.10
CA MET A 40 6.32 6.05 -5.51
C MET A 40 7.84 6.09 -5.66
N THR A 41 8.57 6.71 -4.72
CA THR A 41 10.04 6.76 -4.76
C THR A 41 10.67 5.43 -4.34
N THR A 42 10.07 4.72 -3.38
CA THR A 42 10.50 3.41 -2.88
C THR A 42 10.51 2.34 -3.98
N PHE A 43 9.57 2.41 -4.92
CA PHE A 43 9.45 1.43 -6.00
C PHE A 43 10.21 1.80 -7.29
N THR A 44 11.02 2.86 -7.26
CA THR A 44 11.92 3.17 -8.39
C THR A 44 13.00 2.10 -8.55
N GLU A 45 13.49 1.91 -9.76
CA GLU A 45 14.44 0.85 -10.07
C GLU A 45 15.73 0.97 -9.24
N ASN A 46 16.23 2.21 -9.07
CA ASN A 46 17.38 2.47 -8.21
C ASN A 46 17.10 2.23 -6.73
N SER A 47 15.90 2.58 -6.24
CA SER A 47 15.55 2.33 -4.84
C SER A 47 15.41 0.82 -4.57
N LEU A 48 14.79 0.06 -5.47
CA LEU A 48 14.73 -1.40 -5.39
C LEU A 48 16.13 -2.01 -5.43
N ALA A 49 16.97 -1.59 -6.38
CA ALA A 49 18.32 -2.11 -6.48
C ALA A 49 19.15 -1.80 -5.22
N GLY A 50 19.03 -0.60 -4.66
CA GLY A 50 19.68 -0.23 -3.40
C GLY A 50 19.19 -1.08 -2.22
N GLN A 51 17.88 -1.30 -2.10
CA GLN A 51 17.31 -2.16 -1.07
C GLN A 51 17.80 -3.61 -1.19
N MET A 52 17.89 -4.16 -2.40
CA MET A 52 18.41 -5.50 -2.62
C MET A 52 19.91 -5.59 -2.36
N ALA A 53 20.69 -4.57 -2.76
CA ALA A 53 22.12 -4.52 -2.46
C ALA A 53 22.39 -4.50 -0.95
N LEU A 54 21.58 -3.77 -0.17
CA LEU A 54 21.64 -3.79 1.29
C LEU A 54 21.32 -5.18 1.86
N LEU A 55 20.31 -5.88 1.32
CA LEU A 55 20.04 -7.26 1.71
C LEU A 55 21.22 -8.18 1.37
N TYR A 56 21.83 -8.04 0.19
CA TYR A 56 23.02 -8.80 -0.17
C TYR A 56 24.15 -8.59 0.85
N GLU A 57 24.42 -7.34 1.22
CA GLU A 57 25.40 -6.99 2.25
C GLU A 57 25.05 -7.60 3.61
N ASP A 58 23.78 -7.49 4.04
CA ASP A 58 23.29 -8.07 5.29
C ASP A 58 23.45 -9.59 5.31
N PHE A 59 23.28 -10.29 4.18
CA PHE A 59 23.48 -11.74 4.09
C PHE A 59 24.95 -12.13 3.80
N GLY A 60 25.88 -11.17 3.72
CA GLY A 60 27.29 -11.41 3.41
C GLY A 60 27.55 -11.86 1.97
N ILE A 61 26.60 -11.60 1.06
CA ILE A 61 26.66 -11.95 -0.35
C ILE A 61 27.38 -10.83 -1.11
N SER A 62 28.56 -11.14 -1.66
CA SER A 62 29.34 -10.18 -2.46
C SER A 62 28.87 -10.13 -3.91
N GLY A 63 29.00 -8.97 -4.54
CA GLY A 63 28.86 -8.87 -6.00
C GLY A 63 27.43 -8.74 -6.47
N TYR A 64 26.64 -7.88 -5.82
CA TYR A 64 25.29 -7.54 -6.28
C TYR A 64 25.28 -7.20 -7.78
N VAL A 65 24.54 -8.00 -8.54
CA VAL A 65 24.24 -7.72 -9.95
C VAL A 65 22.76 -7.44 -10.07
N ARG A 66 22.43 -6.31 -10.70
CA ARG A 66 21.04 -5.96 -10.97
C ARG A 66 20.43 -6.99 -11.95
N PRO A 67 19.32 -7.66 -11.59
CA PRO A 67 18.71 -8.65 -12.45
C PRO A 67 18.03 -7.98 -13.66
N GLU A 68 18.06 -8.69 -14.79
CA GLU A 68 17.30 -8.31 -15.97
C GLU A 68 15.79 -8.29 -15.64
N GLY A 69 15.10 -7.22 -16.03
CA GLY A 69 13.68 -7.03 -15.76
C GLY A 69 13.34 -6.25 -14.48
N LEU A 70 14.32 -5.90 -13.63
CA LEU A 70 14.04 -5.10 -12.41
C LEU A 70 13.39 -3.75 -12.77
N GLY A 71 13.82 -3.13 -13.87
CA GLY A 71 13.22 -1.90 -14.41
C GLY A 71 11.77 -2.06 -14.84
N SER A 72 11.41 -3.19 -15.45
CA SER A 72 10.03 -3.51 -15.81
C SER A 72 9.16 -3.73 -14.57
N LEU A 73 9.67 -4.45 -13.57
CA LEU A 73 8.97 -4.66 -12.29
C LEU A 73 8.74 -3.33 -11.57
N SER A 74 9.78 -2.49 -11.49
CA SER A 74 9.72 -1.14 -10.91
C SER A 74 8.68 -0.27 -11.61
N THR A 75 8.74 -0.18 -12.93
CA THR A 75 7.81 0.62 -13.73
C THR A 75 6.37 0.16 -13.51
N THR A 76 6.17 -1.16 -13.47
CA THR A 76 4.85 -1.75 -13.21
C THR A 76 4.35 -1.36 -11.81
N ALA A 77 5.18 -1.48 -10.77
CA ALA A 77 4.81 -1.10 -9.41
C ALA A 77 4.45 0.39 -9.28
N VAL A 78 5.27 1.26 -9.90
CA VAL A 78 5.06 2.72 -9.90
C VAL A 78 3.75 3.11 -10.58
N LEU A 79 3.26 2.33 -11.56
CA LEU A 79 1.98 2.58 -12.23
C LEU A 79 0.79 1.94 -11.50
N VAL A 80 0.95 0.72 -11.01
CA VAL A 80 -0.15 -0.06 -10.39
C VAL A 80 -0.57 0.54 -9.05
N LEU A 81 0.36 0.98 -8.20
CA LEU A 81 0.01 1.51 -6.87
C LEU A 81 -0.86 2.78 -6.95
N PRO A 82 -0.52 3.81 -7.76
CA PRO A 82 -1.41 4.94 -7.99
C PRO A 82 -2.73 4.56 -8.65
N ALA A 83 -2.75 3.55 -9.54
CA ALA A 83 -3.98 3.10 -10.18
C ALA A 83 -4.96 2.47 -9.16
N ILE A 84 -4.46 1.67 -8.20
CA ILE A 84 -5.26 1.13 -7.09
C ILE A 84 -5.83 2.26 -6.25
N TYR A 85 -5.01 3.27 -5.92
CA TYR A 85 -5.47 4.43 -5.17
C TYR A 85 -6.55 5.21 -5.94
N ALA A 86 -6.34 5.49 -7.23
CA ALA A 86 -7.29 6.21 -8.07
C ALA A 86 -8.62 5.48 -8.17
N LEU A 87 -8.60 4.14 -8.32
CA LEU A 87 -9.81 3.33 -8.33
C LEU A 87 -10.53 3.37 -6.99
N THR A 88 -9.80 3.25 -5.88
CA THR A 88 -10.35 3.34 -4.51
C THR A 88 -11.02 4.69 -4.28
N LEU A 89 -10.36 5.78 -4.67
CA LEU A 89 -10.88 7.14 -4.60
C LEU A 89 -12.14 7.28 -5.45
N TYR A 90 -12.10 6.86 -6.72
CA TYR A 90 -13.23 6.91 -7.64
C TYR A 90 -14.45 6.18 -7.08
N LEU A 91 -14.28 4.93 -6.64
CA LEU A 91 -15.36 4.12 -6.07
C LEU A 91 -15.94 4.78 -4.81
N THR A 92 -15.09 5.33 -3.94
CA THR A 92 -15.54 6.04 -2.73
C THR A 92 -16.40 7.26 -3.09
N LEU A 93 -15.96 8.06 -4.06
CA LEU A 93 -16.69 9.25 -4.52
C LEU A 93 -18.03 8.90 -5.18
N VAL A 94 -18.07 7.89 -6.06
CA VAL A 94 -19.31 7.41 -6.70
C VAL A 94 -20.31 6.93 -5.64
N ARG A 95 -19.84 6.20 -4.64
CA ARG A 95 -20.67 5.68 -3.55
C ARG A 95 -21.25 6.79 -2.68
N TRP A 96 -20.45 7.82 -2.37
CA TRP A 96 -20.91 9.01 -1.64
C TRP A 96 -21.89 9.86 -2.43
N LYS A 97 -21.72 9.98 -3.75
CA LYS A 97 -22.69 10.63 -4.65
C LYS A 97 -24.05 9.93 -4.63
N ALA A 98 -24.05 8.60 -4.51
CA ALA A 98 -25.28 7.81 -4.35
C ALA A 98 -25.88 7.87 -2.92
N GLY A 99 -25.33 8.67 -2.00
CA GLY A 99 -25.83 8.80 -0.62
C GLY A 99 -25.57 7.57 0.26
N LYS A 100 -24.77 6.60 -0.20
CA LYS A 100 -24.46 5.36 0.51
C LYS A 100 -23.20 5.51 1.36
N ARG A 101 -23.08 4.66 2.39
CA ARG A 101 -21.86 4.54 3.21
C ARG A 101 -20.71 3.98 2.38
N ALA A 102 -19.54 4.61 2.48
CA ALA A 102 -18.39 4.28 1.65
C ALA A 102 -17.08 4.14 2.43
N MET A 103 -17.09 4.36 3.76
CA MET A 103 -15.88 4.29 4.60
C MET A 103 -15.12 2.96 4.51
N TRP A 104 -15.80 1.85 4.20
CA TRP A 104 -15.15 0.54 4.03
C TRP A 104 -14.31 0.44 2.75
N ILE A 105 -14.59 1.26 1.72
CA ILE A 105 -13.90 1.20 0.43
C ILE A 105 -12.42 1.59 0.59
N PRO A 106 -12.05 2.71 1.23
CA PRO A 106 -10.65 3.02 1.53
C PRO A 106 -9.92 1.95 2.33
N ILE A 107 -10.61 1.25 3.25
CA ILE A 107 -10.01 0.17 4.04
C ILE A 107 -9.65 -1.00 3.14
N ILE A 108 -10.57 -1.44 2.27
CA ILE A 108 -10.28 -2.51 1.30
C ILE A 108 -9.19 -2.07 0.32
N GLY A 109 -9.22 -0.83 -0.16
CA GLY A 109 -8.16 -0.27 -1.00
C GLY A 109 -6.79 -0.37 -0.33
N ALA A 110 -6.69 -0.02 0.95
CA ALA A 110 -5.44 -0.16 1.72
C ALA A 110 -4.98 -1.62 1.82
N VAL A 111 -5.88 -2.56 2.06
CA VAL A 111 -5.56 -4.00 2.10
C VAL A 111 -5.04 -4.49 0.75
N VAL A 112 -5.70 -4.10 -0.35
CA VAL A 112 -5.28 -4.46 -1.73
C VAL A 112 -3.91 -3.87 -2.04
N THR A 113 -3.66 -2.61 -1.68
CA THR A 113 -2.35 -1.97 -1.83
C THR A 113 -1.27 -2.72 -1.06
N LEU A 114 -1.55 -3.12 0.19
CA LEU A 114 -0.59 -3.86 1.01
C LEU A 114 -0.25 -5.22 0.38
N ILE A 115 -1.25 -5.98 -0.06
CA ILE A 115 -1.03 -7.25 -0.78
C ILE A 115 -0.18 -7.03 -2.03
N THR A 116 -0.45 -5.96 -2.77
CA THR A 116 0.27 -5.60 -3.99
C THR A 116 1.73 -5.27 -3.71
N ILE A 117 2.00 -4.47 -2.66
CA ILE A 117 3.35 -4.15 -2.18
C ILE A 117 4.11 -5.45 -1.83
N PHE A 118 3.49 -6.33 -1.04
CA PHE A 118 4.08 -7.62 -0.71
C PHE A 118 4.38 -8.46 -1.96
N GLY A 119 3.45 -8.48 -2.92
CA GLY A 119 3.65 -9.18 -4.19
C GLY A 119 4.86 -8.66 -4.97
N PHE A 120 5.03 -7.34 -5.08
CA PHE A 120 6.18 -6.75 -5.75
C PHE A 120 7.49 -7.01 -5.02
N THR A 121 7.50 -6.91 -3.68
CA THR A 121 8.70 -7.21 -2.88
C THR A 121 9.10 -8.68 -3.03
N ILE A 122 8.14 -9.61 -2.94
CA ILE A 122 8.41 -11.04 -3.16
C ILE A 122 8.93 -11.28 -4.58
N ALA A 123 8.30 -10.68 -5.60
CA ALA A 123 8.76 -10.79 -6.97
C ALA A 123 10.21 -10.28 -7.13
N ALA A 124 10.57 -9.14 -6.51
CA ALA A 124 11.92 -8.62 -6.53
C ALA A 124 12.91 -9.60 -5.87
N ILE A 125 12.58 -10.21 -4.73
CA ILE A 125 13.43 -11.22 -4.07
C ILE A 125 13.59 -12.46 -4.95
N LEU A 126 12.51 -12.94 -5.56
CA LEU A 126 12.55 -14.13 -6.44
C LEU A 126 13.41 -13.92 -7.69
N MET A 127 13.63 -12.67 -8.11
CA MET A 127 14.58 -12.35 -9.18
C MET A 127 16.05 -12.48 -8.75
N HIS A 128 16.31 -12.57 -7.44
CA HIS A 128 17.64 -12.72 -6.85
C HIS A 128 17.80 -14.12 -6.24
N GLY A 129 18.21 -15.09 -7.06
CA GLY A 129 18.34 -16.49 -6.64
C GLY A 129 19.25 -16.69 -5.42
N GLU A 130 20.31 -15.90 -5.30
CA GLU A 130 21.27 -15.98 -4.19
C GLU A 130 20.65 -15.57 -2.85
N LEU A 131 19.77 -14.57 -2.84
CA LEU A 131 19.00 -14.21 -1.63
C LEU A 131 18.05 -15.34 -1.23
N LEU A 132 17.40 -15.97 -2.21
CA LEU A 132 16.49 -17.08 -1.95
C LEU A 132 17.25 -18.28 -1.35
N GLU A 133 18.44 -18.57 -1.86
CA GLU A 133 19.31 -19.62 -1.33
C GLU A 133 19.76 -19.30 0.11
N ALA A 134 20.23 -18.08 0.37
CA ALA A 134 20.61 -17.63 1.71
C ALA A 134 19.44 -17.72 2.72
N ILE A 135 18.25 -17.28 2.33
CA ILE A 135 17.06 -17.38 3.18
C ILE A 135 16.67 -18.84 3.40
N SER A 136 16.71 -19.69 2.37
CA SER A 136 16.30 -21.10 2.44
C SER A 136 17.26 -21.98 3.24
N SER A 137 18.55 -21.64 3.23
CA SER A 137 19.60 -22.33 3.99
C SER A 137 19.59 -21.97 5.48
N GLY A 138 18.75 -21.02 5.89
CA GLY A 138 18.70 -20.52 7.27
C GLY A 138 19.88 -19.62 7.60
N ALA A 139 20.55 -19.04 6.60
CA ALA A 139 21.59 -18.05 6.83
C ALA A 139 20.98 -16.88 7.62
N LEU A 140 21.65 -16.50 8.71
CA LEU A 140 21.25 -15.32 9.47
C LEU A 140 21.92 -14.09 8.86
N PRO A 141 21.25 -12.92 8.89
CA PRO A 141 21.90 -11.67 8.57
C PRO A 141 23.16 -11.52 9.41
N MET A 142 24.28 -11.27 8.73
CA MET A 142 25.55 -10.95 9.34
C MET A 142 25.45 -9.58 10.02
N PRO A 143 26.06 -9.40 11.20
CA PRO A 143 26.11 -8.09 11.83
C PRO A 143 26.87 -7.13 10.90
N THR A 144 26.23 -6.02 10.52
CA THR A 144 26.86 -4.95 9.75
C THR A 144 28.14 -4.54 10.49
N PRO A 145 29.33 -4.57 9.84
CA PRO A 145 30.56 -4.17 10.50
C PRO A 145 30.44 -2.70 10.92
N THR A 146 30.43 -2.45 12.22
CA THR A 146 30.49 -1.09 12.77
C THR A 146 31.81 -0.48 12.34
N SER A 147 31.81 0.32 11.28
CA SER A 147 32.95 1.18 10.95
C SER A 147 33.12 2.20 12.07
N THR A 148 34.06 1.94 12.98
CA THR A 148 34.60 2.91 13.93
C THR A 148 35.47 3.94 13.24
#